data_AF-A0A800J3W8-F1
#
_entry.id   AF-A0A800J3W8-F1
#
_cell.length_a   1.000
_cell.length_b   1.000
_cell.length_c   1.000
_cell.angle_alpha   90.00
_cell.angle_beta   90.00
_cell.angle_gamma   90.00
#
_symmetry.space_group_name_H-M   'P 1'
#
loop_
_entity.id
_entity.type
_entity.pdbx_description
1 polymer ?
#
loop_
_entity_poly.entity_id
_entity_poly.type
_entity_poly.pdbx_seq_one_letter_code
_entity_poly.pdbx_strand_id
1 'polypeptide(L)'
;VRESWAPGEPIEWVQVTHLADYAQFSHAAHVNVGVGCETCHGRVDQMEVVYLAEPMSMGWCLECHRAPEEYLRAPDLVTTMGYDEATREGAAREERLETNIARIEQEGIMPPQNCSACHY
;
A
#
# COMPACT_ATOMS: atom_id res chain seq x y z
N VAL A 1 -4.88 -7.68 -26.86
CA VAL A 1 -6.30 -7.55 -26.44
C VAL A 1 -7.27 -8.07 -27.50
N ARG A 2 -7.34 -7.49 -28.71
CA ARG A 2 -8.29 -7.95 -29.75
C ARG A 2 -8.10 -9.42 -30.15
N GLU A 3 -6.85 -9.87 -30.22
CA GLU A 3 -6.49 -11.26 -30.53
C GLU A 3 -6.85 -12.25 -29.41
N SER A 4 -6.90 -11.80 -28.15
CA SER A 4 -7.29 -12.63 -27.00
C SER A 4 -8.82 -12.69 -26.86
N TRP A 5 -9.53 -11.61 -27.23
CA TRP A 5 -10.99 -11.52 -27.12
C TRP A 5 -11.74 -12.51 -28.02
N ALA A 6 -11.34 -12.64 -29.29
CA ALA A 6 -12.04 -13.48 -30.26
C ALA A 6 -12.00 -15.00 -29.95
N PRO A 7 -10.85 -15.60 -29.59
CA PRO A 7 -10.77 -17.01 -29.19
C PRO A 7 -11.12 -17.24 -27.71
N GLY A 8 -11.17 -16.18 -26.88
CA GLY A 8 -11.43 -16.28 -25.45
C GLY A 8 -10.21 -16.72 -24.63
N GLU A 9 -9.01 -16.69 -25.21
CA GLU A 9 -7.76 -17.00 -24.51
C GLU A 9 -7.36 -15.82 -23.61
N PRO A 10 -7.09 -16.03 -22.31
CA PRO A 10 -6.64 -14.97 -21.42
C PRO A 10 -5.31 -14.34 -21.86
N ILE A 11 -5.12 -13.07 -21.51
CA ILE A 11 -3.83 -12.41 -21.69
C ILE A 11 -2.87 -12.92 -20.61
N GLU A 12 -1.72 -13.42 -21.02
CA GLU A 12 -0.63 -13.87 -20.15
C GLU A 12 0.10 -12.66 -19.53
N TRP A 13 -0.49 -12.06 -18.49
CA TRP A 13 0.13 -10.98 -17.74
C TRP A 13 1.29 -11.49 -16.89
N VAL A 14 2.40 -10.75 -16.91
CA VAL A 14 3.51 -10.96 -15.97
C VAL A 14 3.23 -10.14 -14.71
N GLN A 15 3.10 -10.83 -13.57
CA GLN A 15 2.94 -10.17 -12.28
C GLN A 15 4.30 -9.63 -11.79
N VAL A 16 4.37 -8.33 -11.53
CA VAL A 16 5.61 -7.66 -11.08
C VAL A 16 5.76 -7.59 -9.57
N THR A 17 4.64 -7.46 -8.84
CA THR A 17 4.60 -7.48 -7.38
C THR A 17 4.11 -8.84 -6.92
N HIS A 18 5.04 -9.68 -6.49
CA HIS A 18 4.76 -11.04 -6.02
C HIS A 18 5.47 -11.29 -4.69
N LEU A 19 4.68 -11.58 -3.66
CA LEU A 19 5.20 -12.04 -2.36
C LEU A 19 5.43 -13.55 -2.41
N ALA A 20 6.30 -14.06 -1.55
CA ALA A 20 6.49 -15.50 -1.45
C ALA A 20 5.21 -16.18 -0.94
N ASP A 21 4.89 -17.38 -1.44
CA ASP A 21 3.63 -18.08 -1.17
C ASP A 21 3.36 -18.38 0.32
N TYR A 22 4.42 -18.43 1.14
CA TYR A 22 4.34 -18.61 2.59
C TYR A 22 4.06 -17.30 3.36
N ALA A 23 3.85 -16.19 2.65
CA ALA A 23 3.50 -14.88 3.20
C ALA A 23 2.20 -14.39 2.55
N GLN A 24 1.11 -14.41 3.33
CA GLN A 24 -0.21 -14.00 2.89
C GLN A 24 -0.41 -12.50 3.06
N PHE A 25 -1.08 -11.88 2.10
CA PHE A 25 -1.36 -10.43 2.10
C PHE A 25 -2.83 -10.16 1.75
N SER A 26 -3.44 -9.18 2.43
CA SER A 26 -4.82 -8.76 2.19
C SER A 26 -4.87 -7.28 1.86
N HIS A 27 -5.17 -6.92 0.61
CA HIS A 27 -5.39 -5.53 0.21
C HIS A 27 -6.47 -4.86 1.08
N ALA A 28 -7.59 -5.56 1.33
CA ALA A 28 -8.72 -5.05 2.09
C ALA A 28 -8.31 -4.62 3.51
N ALA A 29 -7.41 -5.35 4.18
CA ALA A 29 -6.95 -5.01 5.52
C ALA A 29 -6.17 -3.68 5.56
N HIS A 30 -5.53 -3.30 4.44
CA HIS A 30 -4.68 -2.10 4.35
C HIS A 30 -5.45 -0.90 3.80
N VAL A 31 -6.18 -1.08 2.69
CA VAL A 31 -6.90 0.04 2.05
C VAL A 31 -8.04 0.56 2.92
N ASN A 32 -8.73 -0.32 3.67
CA ASN A 32 -9.85 0.09 4.52
C ASN A 32 -9.41 0.91 5.74
N VAL A 33 -8.15 0.79 6.16
CA VAL A 33 -7.60 1.60 7.27
C VAL A 33 -6.90 2.87 6.76
N GLY A 34 -6.77 3.03 5.45
CA GLY A 34 -6.19 4.23 4.83
C GLY A 34 -4.73 4.09 4.40
N VAL A 35 -4.25 2.88 4.07
CA VAL A 35 -2.96 2.74 3.36
C VAL A 35 -3.17 2.97 1.87
N GLY A 36 -2.46 3.95 1.31
CA GLY A 36 -2.62 4.33 -0.09
C GLY A 36 -1.88 3.43 -1.08
N CYS A 37 -2.38 3.38 -2.31
CA CYS A 37 -1.74 2.60 -3.38
C CYS A 37 -0.33 3.11 -3.70
N GLU A 38 -0.13 4.44 -3.68
CA GLU A 38 1.13 5.11 -3.99
C GLU A 38 2.27 4.67 -3.07
N THR A 39 1.99 4.48 -1.79
CA THR A 39 3.01 4.11 -0.80
C THR A 39 3.58 2.71 -1.05
N CYS A 40 2.81 1.79 -1.61
CA CYS A 40 3.26 0.41 -1.87
C CYS A 40 3.66 0.17 -3.34
N HIS A 41 2.98 0.82 -4.29
CA HIS A 41 3.16 0.58 -5.73
C HIS A 41 3.84 1.76 -6.45
N GLY A 42 4.16 2.84 -5.75
CA GLY A 42 4.71 4.07 -6.33
C GLY A 42 3.70 4.86 -7.15
N ARG A 43 4.20 5.84 -7.90
CA ARG A 43 3.44 6.70 -8.81
C ARG A 43 3.02 5.95 -10.08
N VAL A 44 2.09 4.99 -9.94
CA VAL A 44 1.57 4.17 -11.06
C VAL A 44 0.98 5.05 -12.18
N ASP A 45 0.45 6.21 -11.84
CA ASP A 45 -0.03 7.22 -12.79
C ASP A 45 1.08 7.78 -13.71
N GLN A 46 2.34 7.66 -13.30
CA GLN A 46 3.53 8.05 -14.07
C GLN A 46 4.30 6.85 -14.65
N MET A 47 3.80 5.63 -14.46
CA MET A 47 4.42 4.41 -14.98
C MET A 47 3.87 4.06 -16.36
N GLU A 48 4.69 4.21 -17.40
CA GLU A 48 4.35 3.70 -18.74
C GLU A 48 4.30 2.15 -18.75
N VAL A 49 5.22 1.53 -18.01
CA VAL A 49 5.25 0.10 -17.73
C VAL A 49 5.42 -0.06 -16.23
N VAL A 50 4.54 -0.84 -15.60
CA VAL A 50 4.59 -1.06 -14.16
C VAL A 50 5.89 -1.80 -13.79
N TYR A 51 6.56 -1.31 -12.76
CA TYR A 51 7.73 -1.94 -12.16
C TYR A 51 7.55 -2.08 -10.65
N LEU A 52 8.44 -2.85 -10.01
CA LEU A 52 8.46 -2.97 -8.56
C LEU A 52 9.06 -1.70 -7.95
N ALA A 53 8.21 -0.77 -7.49
CA ALA A 53 8.65 0.48 -6.87
C ALA A 53 9.27 0.26 -5.49
N GLU A 54 8.62 -0.59 -4.69
CA GLU A 54 9.01 -0.89 -3.32
C GLU A 54 9.35 -2.38 -3.18
N PRO A 55 10.28 -2.76 -2.29
CA PRO A 55 10.87 -4.09 -2.29
C PRO A 55 9.93 -5.21 -1.84
N MET A 56 8.79 -4.88 -1.20
CA MET A 56 7.85 -5.86 -0.63
C MET A 56 8.52 -6.89 0.30
N SER A 57 9.60 -6.47 0.95
CA SER A 57 10.32 -7.31 1.91
C SER A 57 9.65 -7.23 3.27
N MET A 58 9.81 -8.28 4.10
CA MET A 58 9.31 -8.26 5.48
C MET A 58 9.81 -7.06 6.28
N GLY A 59 11.08 -6.67 6.09
CA GLY A 59 11.67 -5.51 6.77
C GLY A 59 10.90 -4.22 6.47
N TRP A 60 10.62 -4.00 5.19
CA TRP A 60 9.84 -2.87 4.70
C TRP A 60 8.39 -2.90 5.19
N CYS A 61 7.72 -4.06 5.16
CA CYS A 61 6.36 -4.19 5.73
C CYS A 61 6.33 -3.80 7.22
N LEU A 62 7.36 -4.22 7.98
CA LEU A 62 7.45 -3.94 9.41
C LEU A 62 7.82 -2.49 9.73
N GLU A 63 8.36 -1.72 8.80
CA GLU A 63 8.55 -0.26 8.99
C GLU A 63 7.20 0.42 9.19
N CYS A 64 6.24 0.13 8.31
CA CYS A 64 4.87 0.64 8.45
C CYS A 64 4.14 0.04 9.65
N HIS A 65 4.26 -1.26 9.91
CA HIS A 65 3.57 -1.87 11.06
C HIS A 65 4.07 -1.35 12.42
N ARG A 66 5.28 -0.78 12.48
CA ARG A 66 5.86 -0.19 13.70
C ARG A 66 5.57 1.30 13.85
N ALA A 67 5.38 2.01 12.74
CA ALA A 67 5.09 3.44 12.70
C ALA A 67 3.99 3.74 11.66
N PRO A 68 2.76 3.24 11.86
CA PRO A 68 1.70 3.37 10.86
C PRO A 68 1.31 4.83 10.60
N GLU A 69 1.46 5.72 11.59
CA GLU A 69 1.17 7.14 11.48
C GLU A 69 1.93 7.84 10.35
N GLU A 70 3.09 7.32 9.96
CA GLU A 70 3.90 7.86 8.87
C GLU A 70 3.30 7.60 7.48
N TYR A 71 2.47 6.56 7.35
CA TYR A 71 2.03 6.01 6.06
C TYR A 71 0.51 6.09 5.85
N LEU A 72 -0.26 6.25 6.93
CA LEU A 72 -1.70 6.39 6.84
C LEU A 72 -2.11 7.69 6.12
N ARG A 73 -3.26 7.64 5.48
CA ARG A 73 -3.98 8.79 4.93
C ARG A 73 -5.47 8.64 5.16
N ALA A 74 -6.22 9.70 4.89
CA ALA A 74 -7.68 9.64 4.95
C ALA A 74 -8.22 8.58 3.98
N PRO A 75 -9.21 7.74 4.37
CA PRO A 75 -9.66 6.61 3.54
C PRO A 75 -10.18 7.00 2.14
N ASP A 76 -10.73 8.21 2.00
CA ASP A 76 -11.19 8.76 0.72
C ASP A 76 -10.04 9.18 -0.22
N LEU A 77 -8.82 9.25 0.28
CA LEU A 77 -7.61 9.62 -0.48
C LEU A 77 -6.68 8.43 -0.78
N VAL A 78 -7.11 7.20 -0.48
CA VAL A 78 -6.30 5.97 -0.69
C VAL A 78 -5.81 5.82 -2.13
N THR A 79 -6.62 6.21 -3.11
CA THR A 79 -6.28 6.12 -4.54
C THR A 79 -5.73 7.41 -5.13
N THR A 80 -5.55 8.46 -4.32
CA THR A 80 -4.99 9.73 -4.77
C THR A 80 -3.48 9.59 -4.95
N MET A 81 -3.02 9.73 -6.19
CA MET A 81 -1.60 9.70 -6.55
C MET A 81 -0.97 11.10 -6.42
N GLY A 82 0.30 11.15 -6.02
CA GLY A 82 1.02 12.39 -5.69
C GLY A 82 0.70 12.91 -4.28
N TYR A 83 -0.01 12.12 -3.47
CA TYR A 83 -0.32 12.45 -2.09
C TYR A 83 0.96 12.44 -1.25
N ASP A 84 1.83 11.45 -1.46
CA ASP A 84 3.05 11.30 -0.69
C ASP A 84 3.99 12.48 -0.98
N GLU A 85 4.20 12.86 -2.24
CA GLU A 85 4.97 14.06 -2.60
C GLU A 85 4.41 15.34 -1.95
N ALA A 86 3.09 15.50 -1.91
CA ALA A 86 2.45 16.67 -1.33
C ALA A 86 2.52 16.74 0.20
N THR A 87 2.68 15.60 0.88
CA THR A 87 2.49 15.52 2.35
C THR A 87 3.70 14.95 3.10
N ARG A 88 4.76 14.50 2.42
CA ARG A 88 5.91 13.84 3.07
C ARG A 88 6.81 14.76 3.87
N GLU A 89 6.75 16.07 3.71
CA GLU A 89 7.66 17.01 4.37
C GLU A 89 6.96 18.28 4.86
N GLY A 90 7.63 19.00 5.77
CA GLY A 90 7.18 20.30 6.29
C GLY A 90 5.86 20.24 7.06
N ALA A 91 5.14 21.36 7.06
CA ALA A 91 3.89 21.51 7.81
C ALA A 91 2.81 20.50 7.41
N ALA A 92 2.76 20.11 6.13
CA ALA A 92 1.81 19.10 5.65
C ALA A 92 2.07 17.72 6.27
N ARG A 93 3.34 17.37 6.49
CA ARG A 93 3.71 16.14 7.20
C ARG A 93 3.28 16.19 8.66
N GLU A 94 3.55 17.30 9.34
CA GLU A 94 3.19 17.50 10.75
C GLU A 94 1.67 17.36 10.95
N GLU A 95 0.87 18.04 10.13
CA GLU A 95 -0.59 17.94 10.16
C GLU A 95 -1.09 16.52 9.88
N ARG A 96 -0.50 15.83 8.90
CA ARG A 96 -0.84 14.43 8.58
C ARG A 96 -0.55 13.52 9.77
N LEU A 97 0.62 13.67 10.41
CA LEU A 97 1.00 12.84 11.56
C LEU A 97 0.06 13.06 12.74
N GLU A 98 -0.25 14.31 13.09
CA GLU A 98 -1.19 14.62 14.17
C GLU A 98 -2.56 13.98 13.91
N THR A 99 -3.07 14.11 12.67
CA THR A 99 -4.34 13.51 12.26
C THR A 99 -4.31 11.99 12.33
N ASN A 100 -3.22 11.37 11.87
CA ASN A 100 -3.08 9.93 11.85
C ASN A 100 -2.95 9.34 13.26
N ILE A 101 -2.21 10.00 14.17
CA ILE A 101 -2.10 9.58 15.57
C ILE A 101 -3.49 9.59 16.23
N ALA A 102 -4.26 10.66 16.02
CA ALA A 102 -5.63 10.74 16.55
C ALA A 102 -6.53 9.63 15.98
N ARG A 103 -6.42 9.32 14.68
CA ARG A 103 -7.17 8.22 14.06
C ARG A 103 -6.76 6.85 14.58
N ILE A 104 -5.47 6.60 14.77
CA ILE A 104 -4.97 5.33 15.33
C ILE A 104 -5.62 5.07 16.70
N GLU A 105 -5.69 6.10 17.56
CA GLU A 105 -6.33 6.01 18.86
C GLU A 105 -7.85 5.82 18.76
N GLN A 106 -8.51 6.59 17.90
CA GLN A 106 -9.97 6.57 17.76
C GLN A 106 -10.50 5.27 17.13
N GLU A 107 -9.84 4.79 16.08
CA GLU A 107 -10.26 3.64 15.29
C GLU A 107 -9.62 2.33 15.79
N GLY A 108 -8.66 2.40 16.72
CA GLY A 108 -7.97 1.23 17.27
C GLY A 108 -7.10 0.51 16.24
N ILE A 109 -6.43 1.27 15.37
CA ILE A 109 -5.57 0.72 14.31
C ILE A 109 -4.33 0.10 14.94
N MET A 110 -4.26 -1.23 14.96
CA MET A 110 -3.15 -1.98 15.55
C MET A 110 -2.56 -2.95 14.52
N PRO A 111 -1.61 -2.50 13.69
CA PRO A 111 -0.94 -3.38 12.74
C PRO A 111 -0.22 -4.51 13.46
N PRO A 112 -0.35 -5.77 13.00
CA PRO A 112 0.23 -6.90 13.70
C PRO A 112 1.75 -6.95 13.49
N GLN A 113 2.52 -7.25 14.53
CA GLN A 113 3.98 -7.44 14.45
C GLN A 113 4.41 -8.88 14.78
N ASN A 114 3.46 -9.82 14.77
CA ASN A 114 3.71 -11.24 15.04
C ASN A 114 3.79 -12.04 13.73
N CYS A 115 4.51 -13.17 13.77
CA CYS A 115 4.70 -14.02 12.58
C CYS A 115 3.37 -14.56 12.04
N SER A 116 2.46 -14.93 12.95
CA SER A 116 1.15 -15.51 12.65
C SER A 116 0.16 -14.53 12.05
N ALA A 117 0.56 -13.33 11.64
CA ALA A 117 -0.31 -12.41 10.90
C ALA A 117 -0.19 -12.58 9.39
N CYS A 118 0.98 -13.01 8.92
CA CYS A 118 1.26 -13.17 7.49
C CYS A 118 1.79 -14.58 7.16
N HIS A 119 2.40 -15.27 8.14
CA HIS A 119 2.96 -16.61 7.98
C HIS A 119 2.05 -17.64 8.66
N TYR A 120 1.35 -18.42 7.85
CA TYR A 120 0.49 -19.53 8.29
C TYR A 120 0.88 -20.82 7.60
#